data_AF-A0A3N5ZX51-F1
#
_entry.id   AF-A0A3N5ZX51-F1
#
_cell.length_a   1.000
_cell.length_b   1.000
_cell.length_c   1.000
_cell.angle_alpha   90.00
_cell.angle_beta   90.00
_cell.angle_gamma   90.00
#
_symmetry.space_group_name_H-M   'P 1'
#
loop_
_entity.id
_entity.type
_entity.pdbx_description
1 polymer ?
#
loop_
_entity_poly.entity_id
_entity_poly.type
_entity_poly.pdbx_seq_one_letter_code
_entity_poly.pdbx_strand_id
1 'polypeptide(L)'
;PFNPAVDPPWEARTNWDQFKAIAAKFSELAAVHLQATRDLVASPLLHDSPGEIAQAAVRDWRKDECEPVPGKTMANLALVHRDYANVLRMMTALGPLAANPGIGSKGIMWPAAEEVAELGERNGRVAAPGVSQGMPALETGKQVAEAILTLAPETNGAVAMKSWKPLEKRTGLSLSHLSAARRGEKFNFEDLGAQPRKIITSPVWSGIESEERRYSPFVINIEEKVPFRTLTGRAHFYLDHPWMLAFGEGLPLYRAPVDMAALGSLGTRRDPAKELVLNYLTPHSKWSIHSTYSDTLTMLTLFRGGEAIWINNEDAAALGVKDSDWLECFNVNGVVMAKAVVSHRIPPGKAFMYHAQERLINTPGAPLSGRRGGTHNSVTRIMVKPTHMIGGYAQLSYGFNYYGPVGSQRDELIVVRKAGEVEWHED
;
A
#
# COMPACT_ATOMS: atom_id res chain seq x y z
N PRO A 1 -13.29 14.47 6.99
CA PRO A 1 -12.05 14.73 7.75
C PRO A 1 -12.18 14.07 9.12
N PHE A 2 -11.06 13.68 9.76
CA PHE A 2 -11.08 13.24 11.15
C PHE A 2 -10.91 14.46 12.05
N ASN A 3 -11.89 14.70 12.93
CA ASN A 3 -11.86 15.77 13.92
C ASN A 3 -11.65 15.17 15.32
N PRO A 4 -10.82 15.77 16.18
CA PRO A 4 -10.77 15.37 17.58
C PRO A 4 -12.10 15.69 18.24
N ALA A 5 -12.77 14.67 18.81
CA ALA A 5 -13.95 14.88 19.65
C ALA A 5 -13.56 15.43 21.03
N VAL A 6 -12.38 15.01 21.51
CA VAL A 6 -11.68 15.49 22.70
C VAL A 6 -10.19 15.51 22.39
N ASP A 7 -9.41 16.23 23.20
CA ASP A 7 -7.96 16.14 23.12
C ASP A 7 -7.47 14.70 23.37
N PRO A 8 -6.35 14.28 22.74
CA PRO A 8 -5.78 12.97 22.97
C PRO A 8 -5.60 12.69 24.48
N PRO A 9 -6.14 11.57 25.01
CA PRO A 9 -6.08 11.31 26.44
C PRO A 9 -4.67 10.94 26.89
N TRP A 10 -4.36 11.20 28.16
CA TRP A 10 -3.04 10.98 28.77
C TRP A 10 -1.93 11.70 28.00
N GLU A 11 -0.86 10.99 27.65
CA GLU A 11 0.29 11.51 26.90
C GLU A 11 0.20 11.17 25.40
N ALA A 12 -0.94 10.66 24.93
CA ALA A 12 -1.13 10.36 23.53
C ALA A 12 -1.00 11.62 22.67
N ARG A 13 -0.52 11.45 21.44
CA ARG A 13 -0.33 12.55 20.48
C ARG A 13 -0.75 12.08 19.10
N THR A 14 -1.15 13.02 18.24
CA THR A 14 -1.37 12.72 16.82
C THR A 14 -0.07 12.27 16.16
N ASN A 15 -0.14 11.48 15.09
CA ASN A 15 1.07 11.07 14.37
C ASN A 15 1.89 12.29 13.89
N TRP A 16 1.21 13.36 13.46
CA TRP A 16 1.89 14.59 13.05
C TRP A 16 2.72 15.20 14.19
N ASP A 17 2.13 15.30 15.38
CA ASP A 17 2.84 15.85 16.55
C ASP A 17 3.96 14.92 17.06
N GLN A 18 3.78 13.60 16.97
CA GLN A 18 4.84 12.63 17.27
C GLN A 18 6.02 12.81 16.32
N PHE A 19 5.78 12.84 15.00
CA PHE A 19 6.85 13.03 14.02
C PHE A 19 7.51 14.40 14.11
N LYS A 20 6.77 15.47 14.43
CA LYS A 20 7.38 16.79 14.72
C LYS A 20 8.27 16.74 15.95
N ALA A 21 7.85 16.07 17.04
CA ALA A 21 8.68 15.95 18.24
C ALA A 21 9.98 15.17 17.95
N ILE A 22 9.89 14.11 17.15
CA ILE A 22 11.06 13.37 16.66
C ILE A 22 11.94 14.28 15.78
N ALA A 23 11.36 14.99 14.81
CA ALA A 23 12.07 15.89 13.92
C ALA A 23 12.78 17.03 14.67
N ALA A 24 12.16 17.55 15.73
CA ALA A 24 12.76 18.56 16.60
C ALA A 24 14.01 18.03 17.28
N LYS A 25 13.91 16.87 17.95
CA LYS A 25 15.05 16.27 18.63
C LYS A 25 16.13 15.81 17.65
N PHE A 26 15.72 15.28 16.50
CA PHE A 26 16.64 14.92 15.41
C PHE A 26 17.41 16.13 14.92
N SER A 27 16.73 17.25 14.66
CA SER A 27 17.36 18.49 14.15
C SER A 27 18.38 19.05 15.15
N GLU A 28 18.08 19.03 16.45
CA GLU A 28 18.98 19.43 17.53
C GLU A 28 20.28 18.60 17.51
N LEU A 29 20.16 17.27 17.48
CA LEU A 29 21.32 16.37 17.46
C LEU A 29 22.08 16.45 16.13
N ALA A 30 21.37 16.57 15.01
CA ALA A 30 21.93 16.69 13.68
C ALA A 30 22.77 17.96 13.52
N ALA A 31 22.41 19.07 14.17
CA ALA A 31 23.19 20.31 14.11
C ALA A 31 24.65 20.15 14.59
N VAL A 32 24.90 19.18 15.47
CA VAL A 32 26.24 18.87 16.00
C VAL A 32 26.93 17.77 15.17
N HIS A 33 26.17 16.77 14.74
CA HIS A 33 26.73 15.52 14.21
C HIS A 33 26.61 15.33 12.69
N LEU A 34 25.70 16.03 12.03
CA LEU A 34 25.37 15.83 10.62
C LEU A 34 25.43 17.15 9.85
N GLN A 35 26.49 17.31 9.07
CA GLN A 35 26.61 18.45 8.15
C GLN A 35 25.61 18.33 7.00
N ALA A 36 25.17 19.47 6.47
CA ALA A 36 24.37 19.49 5.26
C ALA A 36 25.17 18.85 4.11
N THR A 37 24.58 17.88 3.41
CA THR A 37 25.30 17.06 2.44
C THR A 37 24.53 16.89 1.14
N ARG A 38 25.20 16.33 0.13
CA ARG A 38 24.57 15.84 -1.10
C ARG A 38 24.60 14.32 -1.06
N ASP A 39 23.43 13.73 -1.06
CA ASP A 39 23.24 12.29 -1.05
C ASP A 39 23.04 11.78 -2.49
N LEU A 40 23.74 10.72 -2.87
CA LEU A 40 23.59 10.08 -4.17
C LEU A 40 22.46 9.04 -4.08
N VAL A 41 21.30 9.38 -4.62
CA VAL A 41 20.10 8.55 -4.56
C VAL A 41 19.89 7.82 -5.88
N ALA A 42 19.76 6.50 -5.81
CA ALA A 42 19.32 5.68 -6.93
C ALA A 42 17.80 5.59 -6.97
N SER A 43 17.19 5.91 -8.13
CA SER A 43 15.76 5.71 -8.38
C SER A 43 15.55 4.78 -9.57
N PRO A 44 14.59 3.84 -9.50
CA PRO A 44 14.32 2.95 -10.62
C PRO A 44 13.73 3.71 -11.81
N LEU A 45 13.66 3.02 -12.96
CA LEU A 45 12.98 3.51 -14.15
C LEU A 45 11.47 3.58 -13.87
N LEU A 46 10.95 4.80 -13.77
CA LEU A 46 9.57 5.04 -13.33
C LEU A 46 8.59 4.94 -14.50
N HIS A 47 7.44 4.33 -14.26
CA HIS A 47 6.23 4.52 -15.06
C HIS A 47 5.79 5.98 -14.99
N ASP A 48 5.01 6.43 -15.98
CA ASP A 48 4.54 7.81 -16.08
C ASP A 48 5.71 8.81 -16.13
N SER A 49 6.86 8.38 -16.67
CA SER A 49 8.07 9.17 -16.85
C SER A 49 8.78 8.75 -18.14
N PRO A 50 9.69 9.57 -18.70
CA PRO A 50 10.48 9.18 -19.86
C PRO A 50 11.27 7.87 -19.68
N GLY A 51 11.58 7.48 -18.42
CA GLY A 51 12.29 6.24 -18.11
C GLY A 51 11.48 4.98 -18.40
N GLU A 52 10.16 5.07 -18.59
CA GLU A 52 9.33 3.90 -18.85
C GLU A 52 9.60 3.25 -20.21
N ILE A 53 10.14 3.99 -21.18
CA ILE A 53 10.49 3.48 -22.52
C ILE A 53 12.00 3.29 -22.70
N ALA A 54 12.73 3.14 -21.60
CA ALA A 54 14.18 3.09 -21.59
C ALA A 54 14.77 1.83 -22.25
N GLN A 55 14.13 0.67 -22.09
CA GLN A 55 14.68 -0.62 -22.55
C GLN A 55 13.67 -1.40 -23.37
N ALA A 56 13.87 -1.46 -24.69
CA ALA A 56 13.05 -2.31 -25.56
C ALA A 56 13.41 -3.81 -25.47
N ALA A 57 14.59 -4.13 -24.93
CA ALA A 57 15.08 -5.49 -24.74
C ALA A 57 15.80 -5.60 -23.39
N VAL A 58 15.79 -6.80 -22.81
CA VAL A 58 16.47 -7.07 -21.53
C VAL A 58 17.97 -7.26 -21.81
N ARG A 59 18.80 -6.34 -21.31
CA ARG A 59 20.27 -6.42 -21.36
C ARG A 59 20.85 -6.10 -20.00
N ASP A 60 21.69 -6.98 -19.46
CA ASP A 60 22.35 -6.82 -18.17
C ASP A 60 23.76 -6.25 -18.34
N TRP A 61 23.95 -4.98 -17.96
CA TRP A 61 25.24 -4.31 -18.04
C TRP A 61 26.34 -4.97 -17.19
N ARG A 62 25.98 -5.76 -16.16
CA ARG A 62 26.95 -6.50 -15.33
C ARG A 62 27.53 -7.73 -16.03
N LYS A 63 26.92 -8.13 -17.15
CA LYS A 63 27.36 -9.23 -18.00
C LYS A 63 27.95 -8.74 -19.32
N ASP A 64 28.33 -7.45 -19.37
CA ASP A 64 28.81 -6.77 -20.57
C ASP A 64 27.83 -6.83 -21.75
N GLU A 65 26.53 -7.06 -21.48
CA GLU A 65 25.51 -7.11 -22.51
C GLU A 65 25.15 -5.71 -23.00
N CYS A 66 25.41 -4.63 -22.23
CA CYS A 66 25.25 -3.23 -22.63
C CYS A 66 26.05 -2.28 -21.72
N GLU A 67 26.22 -1.03 -22.13
CA GLU A 67 26.83 0.01 -21.28
C GLU A 67 25.94 0.39 -20.08
N PRO A 68 26.50 0.63 -18.88
CA PRO A 68 25.76 1.11 -17.71
C PRO A 68 25.44 2.62 -17.83
N VAL A 69 24.24 2.94 -18.28
CA VAL A 69 23.76 4.31 -18.49
C VAL A 69 22.63 4.62 -17.49
N PRO A 70 22.86 5.52 -16.51
CA PRO A 70 21.85 5.92 -15.54
C PRO A 70 20.55 6.40 -16.19
N GLY A 71 19.43 5.91 -15.68
CA GLY A 71 18.11 6.25 -16.21
C GLY A 71 17.76 5.57 -17.55
N LYS A 72 18.61 4.65 -18.04
CA LYS A 72 18.34 3.85 -19.24
C LYS A 72 18.55 2.36 -19.01
N THR A 73 19.80 1.91 -18.83
CA THR A 73 20.15 0.49 -18.62
C THR A 73 20.39 0.15 -17.16
N MET A 74 20.42 1.16 -16.29
CA MET A 74 20.45 1.04 -14.84
C MET A 74 19.55 2.09 -14.18
N ALA A 75 19.46 2.06 -12.85
CA ALA A 75 18.73 3.08 -12.07
C ALA A 75 19.21 4.50 -12.42
N ASN A 76 18.31 5.46 -12.36
CA ASN A 76 18.68 6.87 -12.39
C ASN A 76 19.47 7.21 -11.12
N LEU A 77 20.49 8.07 -11.24
CA LEU A 77 21.33 8.50 -10.13
C LEU A 77 21.21 10.02 -9.99
N ALA A 78 20.71 10.50 -8.86
CA ALA A 78 20.49 11.92 -8.61
C ALA A 78 21.15 12.36 -7.31
N LEU A 79 21.74 13.57 -7.31
CA LEU A 79 22.22 14.20 -6.09
C LEU A 79 21.07 14.95 -5.42
N VAL A 80 20.77 14.58 -4.17
CA VAL A 80 19.74 15.22 -3.34
C VAL A 80 20.42 15.96 -2.19
N HIS A 81 20.16 17.26 -2.08
CA HIS A 81 20.65 18.04 -0.95
C HIS A 81 19.84 17.73 0.32
N ARG A 82 20.52 17.44 1.43
CA ARG A 82 19.90 17.16 2.73
C ARG A 82 20.48 18.09 3.78
N ASP A 83 19.64 18.97 4.31
CA ASP A 83 19.99 19.88 5.42
C ASP A 83 19.42 19.33 6.74
N TYR A 84 20.17 18.42 7.36
CA TYR A 84 19.68 17.63 8.49
C TYR A 84 19.36 18.47 9.74
N ALA A 85 20.11 19.54 9.99
CA ALA A 85 19.88 20.44 11.12
C ALA A 85 18.57 21.23 11.00
N ASN A 86 17.97 21.28 9.81
CA ASN A 86 16.75 22.03 9.53
C ASN A 86 15.55 21.13 9.20
N VAL A 87 15.60 19.83 9.50
CA VAL A 87 14.51 18.88 9.17
C VAL A 87 13.17 19.31 9.76
N LEU A 88 13.12 19.76 11.02
CA LEU A 88 11.87 20.27 11.61
C LEU A 88 11.33 21.47 10.80
N ARG A 89 12.19 22.45 10.50
CA ARG A 89 11.81 23.67 9.78
C ARG A 89 11.32 23.40 8.37
N MET A 90 11.89 22.38 7.72
CA MET A 90 11.45 21.92 6.40
C MET A 90 10.17 21.07 6.47
N MET A 91 9.97 20.30 7.54
CA MET A 91 8.77 19.49 7.76
C MET A 91 7.54 20.37 8.05
N THR A 92 7.70 21.46 8.80
CA THR A 92 6.59 22.35 9.21
C THR A 92 6.36 23.53 8.26
N ALA A 93 6.90 23.48 7.05
CA ALA A 93 6.68 24.48 6.02
C ALA A 93 6.51 23.84 4.63
N LEU A 94 5.64 24.42 3.80
CA LEU A 94 5.50 23.96 2.43
C LEU A 94 6.70 24.43 1.60
N GLY A 95 7.57 23.49 1.23
CA GLY A 95 8.79 23.78 0.49
C GLY A 95 8.56 24.47 -0.88
N PRO A 96 9.58 25.18 -1.40
CA PRO A 96 9.42 26.06 -2.55
C PRO A 96 9.15 25.33 -3.86
N LEU A 97 9.47 24.04 -3.95
CA LEU A 97 9.28 23.23 -5.15
C LEU A 97 7.80 23.07 -5.55
N ALA A 98 6.89 23.18 -4.58
CA ALA A 98 5.44 23.17 -4.85
C ALA A 98 5.00 24.38 -5.67
N ALA A 99 5.62 25.55 -5.49
CA ALA A 99 5.34 26.73 -6.31
C ALA A 99 6.10 26.70 -7.65
N ASN A 100 7.35 26.20 -7.63
CA ASN A 100 8.21 26.09 -8.81
C ASN A 100 9.20 24.93 -8.64
N PRO A 101 9.12 23.85 -9.44
CA PRO A 101 8.46 23.78 -10.76
C PRO A 101 6.94 23.59 -10.74
N GLY A 102 6.33 23.30 -9.59
CA GLY A 102 4.91 23.01 -9.48
C GLY A 102 4.65 21.63 -8.91
N ILE A 103 3.45 21.10 -9.20
CA ILE A 103 2.98 19.81 -8.69
C ILE A 103 2.60 18.92 -9.86
N GLY A 104 2.78 17.62 -9.70
CA GLY A 104 2.45 16.66 -10.75
C GLY A 104 2.15 15.28 -10.23
N SER A 105 1.48 14.52 -11.09
CA SER A 105 1.17 13.10 -10.89
C SER A 105 0.84 12.48 -12.24
N LYS A 106 0.98 11.16 -12.38
CA LYS A 106 0.68 10.41 -13.61
C LYS A 106 1.26 11.05 -14.88
N GLY A 107 2.51 11.46 -14.74
CA GLY A 107 3.34 11.98 -15.81
C GLY A 107 3.05 13.42 -16.20
N ILE A 108 2.03 14.08 -15.67
CA ILE A 108 1.72 15.48 -15.96
C ILE A 108 2.10 16.38 -14.77
N MET A 109 2.46 17.64 -15.07
CA MET A 109 2.88 18.65 -14.11
C MET A 109 2.16 19.97 -14.42
N TRP A 110 1.68 20.67 -13.40
CA TRP A 110 0.98 21.95 -13.52
C TRP A 110 1.49 22.98 -12.50
N PRO A 111 1.38 24.29 -12.83
CA PRO A 111 1.77 25.35 -11.90
C PRO A 111 0.81 25.42 -10.71
N ALA A 112 1.37 25.72 -9.53
CA ALA A 112 0.60 25.88 -8.29
C ALA A 112 1.02 27.12 -7.47
N ALA A 113 1.73 28.08 -8.08
CA ALA A 113 2.26 29.25 -7.37
C ALA A 113 1.16 30.12 -6.74
N GLU A 114 0.03 30.29 -7.44
CA GLU A 114 -1.14 31.03 -6.92
C GLU A 114 -1.73 30.32 -5.69
N GLU A 115 -1.88 29.00 -5.76
CA GLU A 115 -2.40 28.17 -4.68
C GLU A 115 -1.45 28.14 -3.47
N VAL A 116 -0.15 28.11 -3.68
CA VAL A 116 0.86 28.21 -2.62
C VAL A 116 0.82 29.60 -1.96
N ALA A 117 0.61 30.67 -2.75
CA ALA A 117 0.46 32.01 -2.22
C ALA A 117 -0.81 32.13 -1.35
N GLU A 118 -1.96 31.67 -1.86
CA GLU A 118 -3.24 31.62 -1.14
C GLU A 118 -3.12 30.81 0.16
N LEU A 119 -2.48 29.65 0.10
CA LEU A 119 -2.23 28.83 1.29
C LEU A 119 -1.40 29.58 2.34
N GLY A 120 -0.41 30.38 1.91
CA GLY A 120 0.39 31.20 2.82
C GLY A 120 -0.43 32.28 3.54
N GLU A 121 -1.45 32.84 2.89
CA GLU A 121 -2.37 33.79 3.54
C GLU A 121 -3.33 33.07 4.51
N ARG A 122 -3.79 31.87 4.16
CA ARG A 122 -4.75 31.10 4.96
C ARG A 122 -4.13 30.38 6.16
N ASN A 123 -3.00 29.70 5.96
CA ASN A 123 -2.29 28.99 7.02
C ASN A 123 -1.37 29.91 7.83
N GLY A 124 -1.10 31.11 7.34
CA GLY A 124 0.01 31.95 7.80
C GLY A 124 1.35 31.53 7.19
N ARG A 125 2.32 32.44 7.27
CA ARG A 125 3.70 32.22 6.80
C ARG A 125 4.64 32.05 7.97
N VAL A 126 5.70 31.26 7.78
CA VAL A 126 6.75 31.10 8.78
C VAL A 126 7.48 32.43 8.98
N ALA A 127 7.31 33.04 10.15
CA ALA A 127 7.93 34.32 10.50
C ALA A 127 9.39 34.17 10.95
N ALA A 128 9.73 33.04 11.56
CA ALA A 128 11.08 32.80 12.10
C ALA A 128 12.14 32.82 10.99
N PRO A 129 13.30 33.44 11.22
CA PRO A 129 14.38 33.44 10.25
C PRO A 129 14.92 32.02 10.03
N GLY A 130 15.35 31.73 8.80
CA GLY A 130 15.94 30.45 8.42
C GLY A 130 15.42 29.94 7.07
N VAL A 131 15.71 28.66 6.79
CA VAL A 131 15.47 28.03 5.47
C VAL A 131 14.00 28.01 5.02
N SER A 132 13.05 28.14 5.95
CA SER A 132 11.61 28.11 5.68
C SER A 132 10.92 29.48 5.81
N GLN A 133 11.67 30.57 6.07
CA GLN A 133 11.09 31.89 6.28
C GLN A 133 10.23 32.32 5.07
N GLY A 134 9.01 32.81 5.34
CA GLY A 134 8.06 33.27 4.33
C GLY A 134 7.27 32.17 3.60
N MET A 135 7.62 30.90 3.80
CA MET A 135 6.87 29.76 3.25
C MET A 135 5.55 29.54 4.00
N PRO A 136 4.51 28.96 3.36
CA PRO A 136 3.27 28.60 4.05
C PRO A 136 3.54 27.63 5.21
N ALA A 137 2.94 27.91 6.37
CA ALA A 137 3.10 27.11 7.56
C ALA A 137 2.32 25.78 7.47
N LEU A 138 2.93 24.72 7.98
CA LEU A 138 2.37 23.37 8.13
C LEU A 138 2.50 22.88 9.58
N GLU A 139 2.42 23.79 10.56
CA GLU A 139 2.65 23.47 11.97
C GLU A 139 1.65 22.44 12.51
N THR A 140 0.40 22.48 12.08
CA THR A 140 -0.69 21.62 12.54
C THR A 140 -1.13 20.63 11.48
N GLY A 141 -1.72 19.50 11.90
CA GLY A 141 -2.33 18.54 10.98
C GLY A 141 -3.45 19.16 10.13
N LYS A 142 -4.18 20.16 10.65
CA LYS A 142 -5.18 20.93 9.88
C LYS A 142 -4.51 21.70 8.75
N GLN A 143 -3.41 22.41 9.00
CA GLN A 143 -2.67 23.14 7.97
C GLN A 143 -2.11 22.21 6.87
N VAL A 144 -1.65 21.00 7.24
CA VAL A 144 -1.25 19.97 6.28
C VAL A 144 -2.45 19.52 5.43
N ALA A 145 -3.61 19.28 6.04
CA ALA A 145 -4.82 18.94 5.30
C ALA A 145 -5.26 20.06 4.35
N GLU A 146 -5.19 21.32 4.77
CA GLU A 146 -5.48 22.47 3.91
C GLU A 146 -4.52 22.57 2.72
N ALA A 147 -3.23 22.24 2.91
CA ALA A 147 -2.28 22.16 1.80
C ALA A 147 -2.68 21.09 0.79
N ILE A 148 -3.07 19.90 1.26
CA ILE A 148 -3.57 18.82 0.39
C ILE A 148 -4.80 19.30 -0.40
N LEU A 149 -5.80 19.87 0.28
CA LEU A 149 -7.05 20.32 -0.35
C LEU A 149 -6.84 21.46 -1.35
N THR A 150 -5.93 22.38 -1.04
CA THR A 150 -5.66 23.56 -1.87
C THR A 150 -4.91 23.18 -3.15
N LEU A 151 -3.98 22.21 -3.05
CA LEU A 151 -3.06 21.86 -4.14
C LEU A 151 -3.55 20.72 -5.04
N ALA A 152 -4.55 19.95 -4.60
CA ALA A 152 -5.08 18.82 -5.36
C ALA A 152 -6.18 19.24 -6.37
N PRO A 153 -6.14 18.76 -7.62
CA PRO A 153 -7.19 19.03 -8.61
C PRO A 153 -8.56 18.44 -8.21
N GLU A 154 -8.60 17.42 -7.38
CA GLU A 154 -9.85 16.78 -6.91
C GLU A 154 -10.66 17.68 -5.96
N THR A 155 -10.04 18.71 -5.40
CA THR A 155 -10.62 19.53 -4.32
C THR A 155 -10.52 21.04 -4.57
N ASN A 156 -9.80 21.44 -5.62
CA ASN A 156 -9.71 22.82 -6.08
C ASN A 156 -9.95 22.88 -7.60
N GLY A 157 -11.07 23.47 -8.00
CA GLY A 157 -11.52 23.57 -9.38
C GLY A 157 -10.57 24.37 -10.27
N ALA A 158 -9.88 25.38 -9.74
CA ALA A 158 -8.87 26.12 -10.49
C ALA A 158 -7.66 25.23 -10.81
N VAL A 159 -7.23 24.41 -9.85
CA VAL A 159 -6.17 23.41 -10.05
C VAL A 159 -6.63 22.32 -11.02
N ALA A 160 -7.89 21.84 -10.91
CA ALA A 160 -8.46 20.89 -11.86
C ALA A 160 -8.30 21.41 -13.30
N MET A 161 -8.71 22.64 -13.56
CA MET A 161 -8.57 23.28 -14.87
C MET A 161 -7.12 23.37 -15.34
N LYS A 162 -6.17 23.72 -14.45
CA LYS A 162 -4.73 23.77 -14.76
C LYS A 162 -4.17 22.38 -15.07
N SER A 163 -4.59 21.36 -14.33
CA SER A 163 -4.08 20.00 -14.43
C SER A 163 -4.44 19.29 -15.74
N TRP A 164 -5.56 19.66 -16.39
CA TRP A 164 -5.92 19.13 -17.70
C TRP A 164 -4.99 19.62 -18.82
N LYS A 165 -4.46 20.84 -18.73
CA LYS A 165 -3.70 21.48 -19.82
C LYS A 165 -2.48 20.69 -20.31
N PRO A 166 -1.63 20.14 -19.43
CA PRO A 166 -0.53 19.28 -19.87
C PRO A 166 -1.00 18.01 -20.58
N LEU A 167 -2.14 17.42 -20.15
CA LEU A 167 -2.69 16.23 -20.80
C LEU A 167 -3.26 16.58 -22.18
N GLU A 168 -4.06 17.65 -22.29
CA GLU A 168 -4.56 18.18 -23.57
C GLU A 168 -3.41 18.45 -24.55
N LYS A 169 -2.32 19.05 -24.07
CA LYS A 169 -1.13 19.32 -24.89
C LYS A 169 -0.48 18.03 -25.43
N ARG A 170 -0.47 16.95 -24.64
CA ARG A 170 0.13 15.67 -25.05
C ARG A 170 -0.76 14.87 -25.99
N THR A 171 -2.07 14.93 -25.80
CA THR A 171 -3.02 14.09 -26.54
C THR A 171 -3.65 14.81 -27.73
N GLY A 172 -3.65 16.15 -27.74
CA GLY A 172 -4.40 16.95 -28.70
C GLY A 172 -5.91 17.00 -28.43
N LEU A 173 -6.38 16.44 -27.31
CA LEU A 173 -7.80 16.38 -26.93
C LEU A 173 -8.21 17.63 -26.13
N SER A 174 -9.50 17.97 -26.15
CA SER A 174 -10.08 19.01 -25.30
C SER A 174 -10.78 18.38 -24.10
N LEU A 175 -10.18 18.47 -22.92
CA LEU A 175 -10.55 17.70 -21.71
C LEU A 175 -10.91 18.57 -20.50
N SER A 176 -10.53 19.84 -20.51
CA SER A 176 -10.80 20.78 -19.40
C SER A 176 -12.29 20.98 -19.16
N HIS A 177 -13.13 20.69 -20.16
CA HIS A 177 -14.58 20.76 -20.05
C HIS A 177 -15.12 19.83 -18.94
N LEU A 178 -14.42 18.74 -18.62
CA LEU A 178 -14.77 17.77 -17.58
C LEU A 178 -14.82 18.35 -16.16
N SER A 179 -14.17 19.50 -15.94
CA SER A 179 -14.14 20.19 -14.64
C SER A 179 -14.63 21.63 -14.72
N ALA A 180 -14.99 22.12 -15.91
CA ALA A 180 -15.25 23.54 -16.17
C ALA A 180 -16.42 24.10 -15.34
N ALA A 181 -17.51 23.34 -15.19
CA ALA A 181 -18.67 23.74 -14.41
C ALA A 181 -18.34 23.94 -12.91
N ARG A 182 -17.26 23.30 -12.42
CA ARG A 182 -16.85 23.30 -11.01
C ARG A 182 -15.56 24.10 -10.78
N ARG A 183 -15.15 24.93 -11.75
CA ARG A 183 -13.90 25.72 -11.68
C ARG A 183 -13.81 26.61 -10.44
N GLY A 184 -14.93 27.16 -9.97
CA GLY A 184 -14.98 28.06 -8.82
C GLY A 184 -14.95 27.34 -7.46
N GLU A 185 -15.08 26.02 -7.43
CA GLU A 185 -15.11 25.27 -6.18
C GLU A 185 -13.73 25.14 -5.55
N LYS A 186 -13.63 25.41 -4.26
CA LYS A 186 -12.44 25.19 -3.44
C LYS A 186 -12.88 24.65 -2.10
N PHE A 187 -12.50 23.42 -1.79
CA PHE A 187 -12.82 22.82 -0.50
C PHE A 187 -11.76 23.19 0.53
N ASN A 188 -12.21 23.57 1.71
CA ASN A 188 -11.38 23.68 2.89
C ASN A 188 -11.77 22.63 3.95
N PHE A 189 -11.00 22.55 5.03
CA PHE A 189 -11.22 21.55 6.06
C PHE A 189 -12.56 21.72 6.78
N GLU A 190 -13.01 22.97 6.97
CA GLU A 190 -14.28 23.31 7.62
C GLU A 190 -15.48 22.92 6.78
N ASP A 191 -15.41 23.10 5.45
CA ASP A 191 -16.44 22.64 4.52
C ASP A 191 -16.69 21.14 4.68
N LEU A 192 -15.60 20.36 4.73
CA LEU A 192 -15.68 18.91 4.88
C LEU A 192 -16.09 18.49 6.29
N GLY A 193 -15.83 19.32 7.30
CA GLY A 193 -16.29 19.13 8.67
C GLY A 193 -17.80 19.35 8.79
N ALA A 194 -18.35 20.31 8.06
CA ALA A 194 -19.78 20.57 8.00
C ALA A 194 -20.53 19.46 7.24
N GLN A 195 -20.01 19.04 6.08
CA GLN A 195 -20.59 17.94 5.32
C GLN A 195 -19.58 17.39 4.30
N PRO A 196 -19.46 16.06 4.13
CA PRO A 196 -18.64 15.46 3.09
C PRO A 196 -18.95 16.04 1.69
N ARG A 197 -17.90 16.33 0.91
CA ARG A 197 -18.01 16.87 -0.45
C ARG A 197 -17.63 15.81 -1.47
N LYS A 198 -18.31 15.84 -2.61
CA LYS A 198 -17.92 15.05 -3.79
C LYS A 198 -16.75 15.73 -4.48
N ILE A 199 -15.71 14.96 -4.79
CA ILE A 199 -14.52 15.47 -5.47
C ILE A 199 -14.80 15.89 -6.92
N ILE A 200 -13.89 16.66 -7.49
CA ILE A 200 -13.91 17.18 -8.86
C ILE A 200 -13.21 16.19 -9.80
N THR A 201 -13.72 16.04 -11.02
CA THR A 201 -13.06 15.22 -12.05
C THR A 201 -11.65 15.74 -12.30
N SER A 202 -10.67 14.84 -12.38
CA SER A 202 -9.24 15.17 -12.46
C SER A 202 -8.52 14.20 -13.41
N PRO A 203 -7.47 14.65 -14.12
CA PRO A 203 -6.65 13.79 -14.99
C PRO A 203 -5.84 12.75 -14.21
N VAL A 204 -5.79 12.86 -12.87
CA VAL A 204 -5.16 11.86 -12.01
C VAL A 204 -6.03 10.61 -11.90
N TRP A 205 -7.30 10.65 -12.31
CA TRP A 205 -8.19 9.49 -12.33
C TRP A 205 -8.67 9.20 -13.76
N SER A 206 -9.47 8.13 -13.92
CA SER A 206 -9.92 7.67 -15.23
C SER A 206 -11.44 7.65 -15.38
N GLY A 207 -12.17 8.00 -14.30
CA GLY A 207 -13.61 8.19 -14.32
C GLY A 207 -14.00 9.65 -14.25
N ILE A 208 -15.29 9.90 -14.43
CA ILE A 208 -15.90 11.23 -14.37
C ILE A 208 -16.75 11.36 -13.11
N GLU A 209 -16.55 12.45 -12.37
CA GLU A 209 -17.34 12.83 -11.20
C GLU A 209 -18.39 13.88 -11.61
N SER A 210 -19.63 13.46 -11.81
CA SER A 210 -20.74 14.33 -12.27
C SER A 210 -22.03 14.00 -11.52
N GLU A 211 -22.95 14.96 -11.38
CA GLU A 211 -24.27 14.73 -10.77
C GLU A 211 -25.17 13.80 -11.59
N GLU A 212 -24.85 13.61 -12.88
CA GLU A 212 -25.65 12.83 -13.81
C GLU A 212 -25.23 11.35 -13.86
N ARG A 213 -24.05 11.01 -13.31
CA ARG A 213 -23.51 9.65 -13.33
C ARG A 213 -22.66 9.31 -12.10
N ARG A 214 -22.53 8.03 -11.82
CA ARG A 214 -21.54 7.54 -10.85
C ARG A 214 -20.16 7.45 -11.52
N TYR A 215 -19.11 7.62 -10.73
CA TYR A 215 -17.75 7.32 -11.16
C TYR A 215 -17.67 5.87 -11.66
N SER A 216 -17.04 5.67 -12.81
CA SER A 216 -16.64 4.36 -13.33
C SER A 216 -15.23 4.48 -13.87
N PRO A 217 -14.31 3.53 -13.59
CA PRO A 217 -12.95 3.61 -14.10
C PRO A 217 -12.93 3.55 -15.63
N PHE A 218 -11.89 4.16 -16.21
CA PHE A 218 -11.60 4.16 -17.65
C PHE A 218 -12.62 4.85 -18.57
N VAL A 219 -13.65 5.49 -18.03
CA VAL A 219 -14.59 6.32 -18.78
C VAL A 219 -13.87 7.38 -19.62
N ILE A 220 -12.91 8.09 -19.03
CA ILE A 220 -12.09 9.09 -19.76
C ILE A 220 -11.31 8.41 -20.90
N ASN A 221 -10.83 7.17 -20.70
CA ASN A 221 -10.12 6.46 -21.75
C ASN A 221 -11.04 6.05 -22.90
N ILE A 222 -12.25 5.59 -22.58
CA ILE A 222 -13.20 5.03 -23.55
C ILE A 222 -14.01 6.11 -24.25
N GLU A 223 -14.54 7.09 -23.51
CA GLU A 223 -15.43 8.14 -24.01
C GLU A 223 -14.61 9.33 -24.55
N GLU A 224 -13.65 9.85 -23.77
CA GLU A 224 -12.80 10.99 -24.16
C GLU A 224 -11.57 10.61 -25.00
N LYS A 225 -11.37 9.31 -25.24
CA LYS A 225 -10.29 8.76 -26.08
C LYS A 225 -8.87 9.02 -25.56
N VAL A 226 -8.72 9.27 -24.27
CA VAL A 226 -7.39 9.34 -23.65
C VAL A 226 -6.73 7.95 -23.70
N PRO A 227 -5.51 7.79 -24.25
CA PRO A 227 -4.84 6.50 -24.30
C PRO A 227 -4.65 5.88 -22.91
N PHE A 228 -4.74 4.55 -22.82
CA PHE A 228 -4.20 3.85 -21.66
C PHE A 228 -2.68 4.02 -21.66
N ARG A 229 -2.07 4.09 -20.47
CA ARG A 229 -0.61 4.21 -20.33
C ARG A 229 0.04 2.85 -20.45
N THR A 230 -0.19 2.22 -21.60
CA THR A 230 0.34 0.93 -22.01
C THR A 230 1.11 1.12 -23.31
N LEU A 231 1.98 0.16 -23.64
CA LEU A 231 2.77 0.16 -24.88
C LEU A 231 1.94 0.45 -26.13
N THR A 232 0.71 -0.07 -26.19
CA THR A 232 -0.20 0.08 -27.34
C THR A 232 -1.17 1.27 -27.23
N GLY A 233 -1.18 1.98 -26.11
CA GLY A 233 -2.18 3.02 -25.82
C GLY A 233 -3.58 2.50 -25.52
N ARG A 234 -3.76 1.18 -25.39
CA ARG A 234 -5.06 0.47 -25.31
C ARG A 234 -5.06 -0.53 -24.15
N ALA A 235 -6.23 -1.11 -23.85
CA ALA A 235 -6.29 -2.31 -23.02
C ALA A 235 -5.40 -3.40 -23.65
N HIS A 236 -4.35 -3.80 -22.92
CA HIS A 236 -3.22 -4.52 -23.49
C HIS A 236 -3.27 -6.01 -23.11
N PHE A 237 -3.73 -6.85 -24.04
CA PHE A 237 -3.92 -8.29 -23.79
C PHE A 237 -2.70 -9.15 -24.12
N TYR A 238 -1.81 -8.67 -24.99
CA TYR A 238 -0.58 -9.36 -25.36
C TYR A 238 0.62 -8.70 -24.68
N LEU A 239 1.34 -9.42 -23.84
CA LEU A 239 2.49 -8.91 -23.10
C LEU A 239 3.78 -9.43 -23.71
N ASP A 240 4.40 -8.62 -24.56
CA ASP A 240 5.53 -8.98 -25.41
C ASP A 240 6.90 -8.80 -24.75
N HIS A 241 6.97 -8.33 -23.50
CA HIS A 241 8.23 -8.22 -22.76
C HIS A 241 8.94 -9.59 -22.70
N PRO A 242 10.27 -9.69 -22.92
CA PRO A 242 10.98 -10.97 -22.99
C PRO A 242 10.75 -11.89 -21.78
N TRP A 243 10.66 -11.35 -20.56
CA TRP A 243 10.32 -12.15 -19.38
C TRP A 243 8.88 -12.66 -19.40
N MET A 244 7.90 -11.87 -19.86
CA MET A 244 6.52 -12.34 -19.98
C MET A 244 6.43 -13.51 -20.96
N LEU A 245 7.13 -13.41 -22.09
CA LEU A 245 7.20 -14.50 -23.07
C LEU A 245 7.93 -15.73 -22.52
N ALA A 246 9.08 -15.55 -21.87
CA ALA A 246 9.88 -16.66 -21.31
C ALA A 246 9.17 -17.39 -20.17
N PHE A 247 8.41 -16.67 -19.33
CA PHE A 247 7.58 -17.28 -18.29
C PHE A 247 6.25 -17.81 -18.83
N GLY A 248 5.95 -17.64 -20.13
CA GLY A 248 4.74 -18.12 -20.78
C GLY A 248 3.48 -17.35 -20.39
N GLU A 249 3.58 -16.05 -20.13
CA GLU A 249 2.50 -15.14 -19.72
C GLU A 249 2.24 -14.04 -20.75
N GLY A 250 2.65 -14.25 -22.00
CA GLY A 250 2.39 -13.31 -23.10
C GLY A 250 0.90 -13.16 -23.44
N LEU A 251 0.09 -14.17 -23.15
CA LEU A 251 -1.38 -14.11 -23.19
C LEU A 251 -1.94 -14.68 -21.88
N PRO A 252 -3.17 -14.32 -21.49
CA PRO A 252 -3.84 -14.95 -20.35
C PRO A 252 -4.01 -16.46 -20.57
N LEU A 253 -3.64 -17.26 -19.57
CA LEU A 253 -3.86 -18.71 -19.54
C LEU A 253 -4.23 -19.18 -18.13
N TYR A 254 -4.78 -20.39 -18.04
CA TYR A 254 -4.93 -21.06 -16.75
C TYR A 254 -3.56 -21.42 -16.16
N ARG A 255 -3.39 -21.11 -14.87
CA ARG A 255 -2.26 -21.55 -14.04
C ARG A 255 -2.85 -22.20 -12.79
N ALA A 256 -2.47 -23.45 -12.53
CA ALA A 256 -2.82 -24.10 -11.28
C ALA A 256 -2.11 -23.43 -10.09
N PRO A 257 -2.61 -23.59 -8.85
CA PRO A 257 -1.89 -23.20 -7.66
C PRO A 257 -0.47 -23.78 -7.64
N VAL A 258 0.47 -23.04 -7.05
CA VAL A 258 1.85 -23.50 -6.91
C VAL A 258 1.89 -24.73 -6.00
N ASP A 259 2.62 -25.78 -6.39
CA ASP A 259 2.79 -26.98 -5.58
C ASP A 259 3.71 -26.70 -4.38
N MET A 260 3.11 -26.25 -3.29
CA MET A 260 3.83 -25.93 -2.05
C MET A 260 4.41 -27.16 -1.37
N ALA A 261 3.84 -28.35 -1.57
CA ALA A 261 4.41 -29.59 -1.05
C ALA A 261 5.74 -29.90 -1.75
N ALA A 262 5.78 -29.79 -3.08
CA ALA A 262 7.00 -29.94 -3.86
C ALA A 262 8.05 -28.86 -3.54
N LEU A 263 7.61 -27.65 -3.16
CA LEU A 263 8.50 -26.58 -2.66
C LEU A 263 8.88 -26.72 -1.18
N GLY A 264 8.54 -27.85 -0.56
CA GLY A 264 9.01 -28.23 0.77
C GLY A 264 8.20 -27.68 1.93
N SER A 265 7.01 -27.09 1.72
CA SER A 265 6.20 -26.56 2.84
C SER A 265 5.90 -27.63 3.90
N LEU A 266 5.78 -28.90 3.50
CA LEU A 266 5.48 -30.02 4.38
C LEU A 266 6.71 -30.76 4.92
N GLY A 267 7.90 -30.18 4.80
CA GLY A 267 9.19 -30.75 5.25
C GLY A 267 9.37 -30.79 6.78
N THR A 268 8.32 -31.05 7.54
CA THR A 268 8.34 -31.18 9.00
C THR A 268 8.19 -32.66 9.41
N ARG A 269 8.50 -32.98 10.67
CA ARG A 269 8.18 -34.32 11.22
C ARG A 269 6.67 -34.47 11.33
N ARG A 270 6.13 -35.57 10.80
CA ARG A 270 4.70 -35.83 10.70
C ARG A 270 4.29 -37.15 11.36
N ASP A 271 3.06 -37.19 11.85
CA ASP A 271 2.32 -38.39 12.27
C ASP A 271 1.03 -38.48 11.43
N PRO A 272 1.08 -39.10 10.23
CA PRO A 272 -0.05 -39.14 9.29
C PRO A 272 -1.32 -39.79 9.85
N ALA A 273 -1.22 -40.57 10.93
CA ALA A 273 -2.38 -41.18 11.57
C ALA A 273 -3.21 -40.17 12.40
N LYS A 274 -2.66 -38.98 12.68
CA LYS A 274 -3.28 -37.94 13.54
C LYS A 274 -3.30 -36.56 12.90
N GLU A 275 -2.92 -36.47 11.63
CA GLU A 275 -2.65 -35.21 10.94
C GLU A 275 -3.29 -35.18 9.55
N LEU A 276 -3.87 -34.04 9.18
CA LEU A 276 -4.32 -33.76 7.81
C LEU A 276 -3.49 -32.64 7.20
N VAL A 277 -3.29 -32.72 5.88
CA VAL A 277 -2.76 -31.60 5.09
C VAL A 277 -3.94 -30.86 4.49
N LEU A 278 -4.06 -29.57 4.81
CA LEU A 278 -5.13 -28.73 4.32
C LEU A 278 -4.55 -27.52 3.57
N ASN A 279 -5.22 -27.09 2.50
CA ASN A 279 -4.91 -25.82 1.87
C ASN A 279 -5.31 -24.66 2.80
N TYR A 280 -4.37 -23.76 3.02
CA TYR A 280 -4.48 -22.69 4.00
C TYR A 280 -4.94 -21.39 3.37
N LEU A 281 -6.14 -20.93 3.76
CA LEU A 281 -6.74 -19.72 3.23
C LEU A 281 -6.97 -18.69 4.33
N THR A 282 -6.63 -17.44 4.02
CA THR A 282 -6.71 -16.32 4.96
C THR A 282 -7.62 -15.19 4.45
N PRO A 283 -8.92 -15.46 4.21
CA PRO A 283 -9.86 -14.40 3.85
C PRO A 283 -9.99 -13.38 4.98
N HIS A 284 -10.43 -12.16 4.67
CA HIS A 284 -10.55 -11.11 5.69
C HIS A 284 -11.67 -11.40 6.68
N SER A 285 -11.37 -11.12 7.96
CA SER A 285 -12.27 -11.35 9.09
C SER A 285 -13.57 -10.55 8.98
N LYS A 286 -14.64 -11.10 9.57
CA LYS A 286 -15.90 -10.38 9.81
C LYS A 286 -15.82 -9.53 11.08
N TRP A 287 -14.95 -9.89 12.02
CA TRP A 287 -14.92 -9.39 13.39
C TRP A 287 -13.74 -8.45 13.66
N SER A 288 -13.02 -8.08 12.61
CA SER A 288 -11.90 -7.15 12.69
C SER A 288 -11.58 -6.57 11.32
N ILE A 289 -10.85 -5.47 11.29
CA ILE A 289 -10.23 -4.94 10.07
C ILE A 289 -8.73 -5.18 10.22
N HIS A 290 -8.24 -6.24 9.59
CA HIS A 290 -6.93 -6.82 9.91
C HIS A 290 -6.84 -7.14 11.41
N SER A 291 -5.77 -6.74 12.10
CA SER A 291 -5.64 -6.88 13.55
C SER A 291 -6.33 -5.75 14.32
N THR A 292 -6.66 -4.62 13.67
CA THR A 292 -7.46 -3.57 14.31
C THR A 292 -8.84 -4.12 14.67
N TYR A 293 -9.24 -3.91 15.92
CA TYR A 293 -10.43 -4.46 16.57
C TYR A 293 -10.37 -5.96 16.93
N SER A 294 -9.30 -6.69 16.58
CA SER A 294 -9.19 -8.12 16.92
C SER A 294 -9.09 -8.38 18.44
N ASP A 295 -8.59 -7.40 19.18
CA ASP A 295 -8.46 -7.38 20.65
C ASP A 295 -9.60 -6.64 21.35
N THR A 296 -10.53 -6.05 20.59
CA THR A 296 -11.67 -5.32 21.15
C THR A 296 -12.66 -6.30 21.77
N LEU A 297 -12.94 -6.13 23.07
CA LEU A 297 -13.80 -7.03 23.84
C LEU A 297 -15.14 -7.32 23.16
N THR A 298 -15.79 -6.32 22.57
CA THR A 298 -17.06 -6.51 21.84
C THR A 298 -16.90 -7.48 20.67
N MET A 299 -15.84 -7.35 19.87
CA MET A 299 -15.59 -8.23 18.73
C MET A 299 -15.25 -9.66 19.18
N LEU A 300 -14.41 -9.78 20.20
CA LEU A 300 -14.07 -11.05 20.85
C LEU A 300 -15.32 -11.76 21.40
N THR A 301 -16.24 -11.02 21.99
CA THR A 301 -17.50 -11.53 22.55
C THR A 301 -18.46 -12.00 21.45
N LEU A 302 -18.53 -11.27 20.34
CA LEU A 302 -19.37 -11.65 19.19
C LEU A 302 -18.86 -12.92 18.49
N PHE A 303 -17.58 -13.27 18.63
CA PHE A 303 -17.04 -14.49 18.04
C PHE A 303 -15.81 -15.04 18.75
N ARG A 304 -16.00 -16.17 19.47
CA ARG A 304 -15.01 -17.16 19.92
C ARG A 304 -13.77 -16.67 20.69
N GLY A 305 -13.66 -15.38 20.99
CA GLY A 305 -12.76 -14.82 22.00
C GLY A 305 -11.26 -15.07 21.77
N GLY A 306 -10.79 -15.19 20.52
CA GLY A 306 -9.37 -15.41 20.22
C GLY A 306 -9.15 -16.04 18.85
N GLU A 307 -7.95 -16.58 18.66
CA GLU A 307 -7.56 -17.23 17.39
C GLU A 307 -8.40 -18.48 17.10
N ALA A 308 -9.00 -18.50 15.92
CA ALA A 308 -9.87 -19.56 15.44
C ALA A 308 -9.60 -19.90 13.97
N ILE A 309 -9.66 -21.19 13.64
CA ILE A 309 -9.48 -21.73 12.30
C ILE A 309 -10.66 -22.61 11.90
N TRP A 310 -11.24 -22.33 10.74
CA TRP A 310 -12.40 -23.04 10.24
C TRP A 310 -11.99 -24.24 9.40
N ILE A 311 -12.59 -25.40 9.67
CA ILE A 311 -12.36 -26.65 8.94
C ILE A 311 -13.70 -27.32 8.60
N ASN A 312 -13.68 -28.16 7.58
CA ASN A 312 -14.82 -28.97 7.19
C ASN A 312 -15.18 -29.97 8.31
N ASN A 313 -16.47 -30.35 8.40
CA ASN A 313 -16.98 -31.28 9.41
C ASN A 313 -16.48 -32.72 9.25
N GLU A 314 -16.23 -33.18 8.03
CA GLU A 314 -15.68 -34.51 7.75
C GLU A 314 -14.17 -34.53 8.03
N ASP A 315 -13.43 -33.49 7.66
CA ASP A 315 -12.00 -33.34 8.01
C ASP A 315 -11.81 -33.30 9.55
N ALA A 316 -12.69 -32.56 10.25
CA ALA A 316 -12.69 -32.52 11.71
C ALA A 316 -12.98 -33.89 12.33
N ALA A 317 -13.97 -34.61 11.79
CA ALA A 317 -14.32 -35.96 12.24
C ALA A 317 -13.17 -36.95 12.03
N ALA A 318 -12.47 -36.89 10.89
CA ALA A 318 -11.30 -37.72 10.61
C ALA A 318 -10.14 -37.48 11.59
N LEU A 319 -10.01 -36.26 12.13
CA LEU A 319 -9.04 -35.90 13.16
C LEU A 319 -9.51 -36.12 14.60
N GLY A 320 -10.77 -36.55 14.82
CA GLY A 320 -11.36 -36.61 16.16
C GLY A 320 -11.45 -35.24 16.85
N VAL A 321 -11.59 -34.18 16.06
CA VAL A 321 -11.69 -32.78 16.48
C VAL A 321 -13.16 -32.41 16.63
N LYS A 322 -13.51 -31.87 17.80
CA LYS A 322 -14.82 -31.27 18.06
C LYS A 322 -14.76 -29.75 17.85
N ASP A 323 -15.92 -29.14 17.73
CA ASP A 323 -15.99 -27.69 17.65
C ASP A 323 -15.42 -27.04 18.92
N SER A 324 -14.61 -26.00 18.74
CA SER A 324 -13.82 -25.31 19.78
C SER A 324 -12.69 -26.10 20.43
N ASP A 325 -12.35 -27.31 19.96
CA ASP A 325 -11.09 -27.97 20.35
C ASP A 325 -9.88 -27.14 19.90
N TRP A 326 -8.79 -27.21 20.65
CA TRP A 326 -7.52 -26.60 20.25
C TRP A 326 -6.84 -27.41 19.16
N LEU A 327 -6.37 -26.70 18.13
CA LEU A 327 -5.59 -27.23 17.02
C LEU A 327 -4.20 -26.63 17.03
N GLU A 328 -3.23 -27.48 16.69
CA GLU A 328 -1.88 -27.06 16.33
C GLU A 328 -1.75 -27.16 14.82
N CYS A 329 -1.53 -26.01 14.17
CA CYS A 329 -1.45 -25.87 12.73
C CYS A 329 -0.05 -25.41 12.35
N PHE A 330 0.65 -26.15 11.49
CA PHE A 330 2.07 -25.89 11.26
C PHE A 330 2.54 -26.30 9.87
N ASN A 331 3.68 -25.75 9.48
CA ASN A 331 4.47 -26.19 8.33
C ASN A 331 5.95 -25.82 8.58
N VAL A 332 6.82 -25.90 7.59
CA VAL A 332 8.25 -25.56 7.77
C VAL A 332 8.51 -24.10 8.19
N ASN A 333 7.57 -23.19 7.94
CA ASN A 333 7.73 -21.78 8.26
C ASN A 333 7.49 -21.50 9.76
N GLY A 334 6.60 -22.28 10.40
CA GLY A 334 6.25 -22.07 11.81
C GLY A 334 4.95 -22.76 12.21
N VAL A 335 4.38 -22.30 13.32
CA VAL A 335 3.21 -22.91 13.98
C VAL A 335 2.25 -21.84 14.50
N VAL A 336 0.96 -22.14 14.45
CA VAL A 336 -0.13 -21.35 15.03
C VAL A 336 -1.05 -22.26 15.85
N MET A 337 -1.52 -21.73 16.98
CA MET A 337 -2.50 -22.38 17.84
C MET A 337 -3.83 -21.69 17.66
N ALA A 338 -4.89 -22.45 17.39
CA ALA A 338 -6.21 -21.87 17.17
C ALA A 338 -7.33 -22.84 17.56
N LYS A 339 -8.47 -22.29 17.97
CA LYS A 339 -9.68 -23.09 18.21
C LYS A 339 -10.33 -23.51 16.89
N ALA A 340 -10.73 -24.76 16.79
CA ALA A 340 -11.46 -25.28 15.64
C ALA A 340 -12.83 -24.62 15.51
N VAL A 341 -13.19 -24.19 14.30
CA VAL A 341 -14.55 -23.85 13.89
C VAL A 341 -15.04 -24.88 12.90
N VAL A 342 -15.82 -25.84 13.38
CA VAL A 342 -16.26 -26.96 12.56
C VAL A 342 -17.53 -26.56 11.81
N SER A 343 -17.49 -26.59 10.48
CA SER A 343 -18.64 -26.18 9.67
C SER A 343 -18.69 -26.86 8.31
N HIS A 344 -19.88 -27.35 7.94
CA HIS A 344 -20.15 -27.95 6.63
C HIS A 344 -20.02 -26.97 5.45
N ARG A 345 -19.99 -25.66 5.71
CA ARG A 345 -19.80 -24.64 4.67
C ARG A 345 -18.36 -24.59 4.14
N ILE A 346 -17.40 -25.15 4.88
CA ILE A 346 -16.00 -25.21 4.47
C ILE A 346 -15.84 -26.42 3.56
N PRO A 347 -15.32 -26.26 2.33
CA PRO A 347 -15.04 -27.40 1.46
C PRO A 347 -14.00 -28.34 2.09
N PRO A 348 -14.13 -29.67 1.90
CA PRO A 348 -13.11 -30.63 2.34
C PRO A 348 -11.71 -30.29 1.81
N GLY A 349 -10.67 -30.58 2.58
CA GLY A 349 -9.27 -30.32 2.24
C GLY A 349 -8.84 -28.86 2.38
N LYS A 350 -9.63 -28.03 3.05
CA LYS A 350 -9.35 -26.59 3.24
C LYS A 350 -9.47 -26.16 4.69
N ALA A 351 -8.61 -25.23 5.07
CA ALA A 351 -8.65 -24.54 6.35
C ALA A 351 -8.71 -23.03 6.13
N PHE A 352 -9.63 -22.36 6.84
CA PHE A 352 -9.83 -20.92 6.74
C PHE A 352 -9.49 -20.27 8.09
N MET A 353 -8.30 -19.67 8.19
CA MET A 353 -7.97 -18.81 9.33
C MET A 353 -8.15 -17.36 8.90
N TYR A 354 -9.24 -16.74 9.33
CA TYR A 354 -9.53 -15.37 8.93
C TYR A 354 -8.37 -14.43 9.29
N HIS A 355 -8.02 -13.57 8.34
CA HIS A 355 -6.78 -12.80 8.30
C HIS A 355 -6.60 -11.90 9.53
N ALA A 356 -5.38 -11.93 10.07
CA ALA A 356 -4.88 -11.06 11.13
C ALA A 356 -5.66 -11.12 12.45
N GLN A 357 -5.98 -12.34 12.91
CA GLN A 357 -6.19 -12.58 14.33
C GLN A 357 -4.84 -12.48 15.03
N GLU A 358 -4.77 -11.63 16.07
CA GLU A 358 -3.52 -11.32 16.76
C GLU A 358 -3.28 -12.27 17.94
N ARG A 359 -2.02 -12.55 18.25
CA ARG A 359 -1.63 -13.52 19.29
C ARG A 359 -1.55 -12.95 20.72
N LEU A 360 -2.15 -11.78 20.93
CA LEU A 360 -2.14 -11.07 22.22
C LEU A 360 -3.20 -11.63 23.19
N ILE A 361 -4.33 -12.11 22.66
CA ILE A 361 -5.48 -12.55 23.45
C ILE A 361 -5.72 -14.04 23.21
N ASN A 362 -5.77 -14.82 24.30
CA ASN A 362 -6.19 -16.22 24.25
C ASN A 362 -5.37 -17.06 23.25
N THR A 363 -4.04 -16.92 23.29
CA THR A 363 -3.10 -17.72 22.49
C THR A 363 -2.25 -18.56 23.45
N PRO A 364 -2.35 -19.89 23.45
CA PRO A 364 -1.54 -20.73 24.31
C PRO A 364 -0.13 -20.97 23.76
N GLY A 365 0.68 -21.73 24.50
CA GLY A 365 1.92 -22.34 24.02
C GLY A 365 1.68 -23.33 22.88
N ALA A 366 2.65 -23.42 21.97
CA ALA A 366 2.69 -24.36 20.86
C ALA A 366 3.78 -25.42 21.13
N PRO A 367 3.41 -26.67 21.46
CA PRO A 367 4.35 -27.74 21.76
C PRO A 367 5.44 -27.94 20.70
N LEU A 368 5.11 -27.78 19.41
CA LEU A 368 6.07 -27.94 18.32
C LEU A 368 7.24 -26.97 18.41
N SER A 369 7.00 -25.75 18.91
CA SER A 369 8.03 -24.70 18.99
C SER A 369 8.57 -24.45 20.40
N GLY A 370 7.88 -24.93 21.44
CA GLY A 370 8.18 -24.62 22.84
C GLY A 370 8.02 -23.14 23.17
N ARG A 371 7.19 -22.41 22.41
CA ARG A 371 6.93 -20.97 22.54
C ARG A 371 5.43 -20.69 22.46
N ARG A 372 5.01 -19.47 22.81
CA ARG A 372 3.67 -18.94 22.50
C ARG A 372 3.32 -19.19 21.02
N GLY A 373 2.09 -19.63 20.76
CA GLY A 373 1.54 -19.80 19.42
C GLY A 373 1.79 -18.58 18.52
N GLY A 374 2.04 -18.86 17.25
CA GLY A 374 2.22 -17.84 16.23
C GLY A 374 0.91 -17.16 15.84
N THR A 375 0.93 -16.48 14.70
CA THR A 375 -0.28 -15.94 14.06
C THR A 375 -0.51 -16.64 12.73
N HIS A 376 -1.57 -16.26 12.02
CA HIS A 376 -1.84 -16.78 10.68
C HIS A 376 -0.65 -16.66 9.68
N ASN A 377 0.23 -15.66 9.84
CA ASN A 377 1.41 -15.50 8.97
C ASN A 377 2.63 -16.30 9.44
N SER A 378 2.57 -16.95 10.60
CA SER A 378 3.66 -17.82 11.07
C SER A 378 3.85 -19.06 10.20
N VAL A 379 2.82 -19.44 9.42
CA VAL A 379 2.86 -20.56 8.48
C VAL A 379 3.02 -20.11 7.03
N THR A 380 3.28 -18.83 6.76
CA THR A 380 3.47 -18.32 5.40
C THR A 380 4.92 -17.85 5.19
N ARG A 381 5.33 -17.74 3.92
CA ARG A 381 6.61 -17.13 3.53
C ARG A 381 6.43 -16.28 2.27
N ILE A 382 7.31 -15.29 2.12
CA ILE A 382 7.35 -14.49 0.89
C ILE A 382 7.91 -15.34 -0.24
N MET A 383 7.15 -15.44 -1.33
CA MET A 383 7.62 -15.95 -2.61
C MET A 383 7.41 -14.88 -3.67
N VAL A 384 8.44 -14.62 -4.44
CA VAL A 384 8.41 -13.57 -5.45
C VAL A 384 8.24 -14.19 -6.84
N LYS A 385 7.34 -13.61 -7.63
CA LYS A 385 7.14 -13.99 -9.02
C LYS A 385 8.01 -13.11 -9.92
N PRO A 386 8.92 -13.68 -10.73
CA PRO A 386 9.83 -12.88 -11.56
C PRO A 386 9.13 -11.90 -12.50
N THR A 387 7.95 -12.25 -13.03
CA THR A 387 7.20 -11.34 -13.91
C THR A 387 6.79 -10.04 -13.22
N HIS A 388 6.72 -9.98 -11.88
CA HIS A 388 6.45 -8.76 -11.13
C HIS A 388 7.69 -7.89 -10.86
N MET A 389 8.87 -8.28 -11.38
CA MET A 389 10.12 -7.53 -11.25
C MET A 389 10.53 -6.80 -12.54
N ILE A 390 9.70 -6.91 -13.59
CA ILE A 390 9.93 -6.21 -14.85
C ILE A 390 9.90 -4.70 -14.61
N GLY A 391 10.81 -3.97 -15.27
CA GLY A 391 10.92 -2.52 -15.17
C GLY A 391 11.40 -1.88 -16.47
N GLY A 392 11.16 -0.58 -16.64
CA GLY A 392 11.62 0.17 -17.81
C GLY A 392 10.96 -0.22 -19.14
N TYR A 393 9.74 -0.79 -19.08
CA TYR A 393 8.99 -1.27 -20.24
C TYR A 393 7.51 -0.84 -20.22
N ALA A 394 7.24 0.41 -20.58
CA ALA A 394 5.93 1.06 -20.59
C ALA A 394 5.15 0.80 -19.28
N GLN A 395 3.98 0.15 -19.36
CA GLN A 395 3.17 -0.21 -18.18
C GLN A 395 3.84 -1.21 -17.22
N LEU A 396 4.91 -1.88 -17.65
CA LEU A 396 5.73 -2.75 -16.80
C LEU A 396 6.98 -1.96 -16.35
N SER A 397 6.73 -0.82 -15.71
CA SER A 397 7.76 0.06 -15.11
C SER A 397 7.43 0.31 -13.65
N TYR A 398 8.44 0.66 -12.85
CA TYR A 398 8.23 0.83 -11.42
C TYR A 398 7.39 2.08 -11.13
N GLY A 399 6.59 2.01 -10.08
CA GLY A 399 6.02 3.19 -9.43
C GLY A 399 5.66 2.80 -8.01
N PHE A 400 5.74 3.74 -7.07
CA PHE A 400 5.44 3.42 -5.68
C PHE A 400 3.97 2.94 -5.56
N ASN A 401 3.79 1.70 -5.11
CA ASN A 401 2.50 0.97 -5.09
C ASN A 401 1.84 0.74 -6.47
N TYR A 402 2.54 0.98 -7.58
CA TYR A 402 2.05 0.69 -8.93
C TYR A 402 2.48 -0.70 -9.41
N TYR A 403 3.76 -1.04 -9.27
CA TYR A 403 4.32 -2.31 -9.73
C TYR A 403 5.42 -2.84 -8.81
N GLY A 404 5.54 -4.15 -8.70
CA GLY A 404 6.52 -4.83 -7.88
C GLY A 404 6.02 -6.21 -7.39
N PRO A 405 6.90 -7.03 -6.78
CA PRO A 405 6.51 -8.30 -6.18
C PRO A 405 5.37 -8.15 -5.17
N VAL A 406 4.50 -9.16 -5.09
CA VAL A 406 3.32 -9.18 -4.21
C VAL A 406 3.46 -10.27 -3.15
N GLY A 407 2.85 -10.06 -1.98
CA GLY A 407 2.80 -11.06 -0.90
C GLY A 407 1.70 -12.11 -1.10
N SER A 408 1.78 -12.90 -2.17
CA SER A 408 0.84 -14.00 -2.42
C SER A 408 0.99 -15.11 -1.36
N GLN A 409 -0.11 -15.65 -0.85
CA GLN A 409 -0.08 -16.65 0.23
C GLN A 409 -1.18 -17.73 0.19
N ARG A 410 -2.05 -17.76 -0.83
CA ARG A 410 -3.24 -18.65 -0.83
C ARG A 410 -2.96 -20.08 -1.33
N ASP A 411 -1.81 -20.29 -1.95
CA ASP A 411 -1.32 -21.59 -2.39
C ASP A 411 -0.80 -22.44 -1.21
N GLU A 412 -0.59 -21.82 -0.05
CA GLU A 412 0.08 -22.45 1.10
C GLU A 412 -0.68 -23.68 1.62
N LEU A 413 0.11 -24.62 2.16
CA LEU A 413 -0.36 -25.83 2.81
C LEU A 413 0.08 -25.84 4.27
N ILE A 414 -0.81 -26.33 5.13
CA ILE A 414 -0.51 -26.58 6.54
C ILE A 414 -0.84 -28.02 6.92
N VAL A 415 -0.11 -28.52 7.90
CA VAL A 415 -0.47 -29.71 8.66
C VAL A 415 -1.35 -29.27 9.82
N VAL A 416 -2.46 -29.96 10.04
CA VAL A 416 -3.41 -29.70 11.13
C VAL A 416 -3.55 -30.95 11.98
N ARG A 417 -3.42 -30.78 13.29
CA ARG A 417 -3.70 -31.81 14.30
C ARG A 417 -4.40 -31.24 15.52
N LYS A 418 -5.05 -32.12 16.29
CA LYS A 418 -5.55 -31.79 17.63
C LYS A 418 -4.37 -31.53 18.57
N ALA A 419 -4.41 -30.40 19.29
CA ALA A 419 -3.33 -29.98 20.18
C ALA A 419 -3.18 -30.88 21.42
N GLY A 420 -4.29 -31.45 21.90
CA GLY A 420 -4.30 -32.20 23.16
C GLY A 420 -4.38 -31.26 24.37
N GLU A 421 -3.58 -31.53 25.40
CA GLU A 421 -3.44 -30.65 26.56
C GLU A 421 -2.72 -29.36 26.17
N VAL A 422 -3.18 -28.24 26.71
CA VAL A 422 -2.75 -26.91 26.32
C VAL A 422 -2.05 -26.22 27.49
N GLU A 423 -0.77 -25.89 27.29
CA GLU A 423 0.02 -25.13 28.25
C GLU A 423 0.01 -23.64 27.90
N TRP A 424 -0.10 -22.78 28.92
CA TRP A 424 -0.16 -21.32 28.73
C TRP A 424 1.21 -20.62 28.87
N HIS A 425 2.21 -21.32 29.42
CA HIS A 425 3.51 -20.77 29.80
C HIS A 425 3.38 -19.51 30.67
N GLU A 426 2.40 -19.51 31.57
CA GLU A 426 2.17 -18.46 32.57
C GLU A 426 2.64 -19.02 33.92
N ASP A 427 3.82 -18.56 34.37
CA ASP A 427 4.32 -18.69 35.75
C ASP A 427 4.00 -17.42 36.55
#